data_AF-A0AA40VV64-F1
#
_entry.id   AF-A0AA40VV64-F1
#
_cell.length_a   1.000
_cell.length_b   1.000
_cell.length_c   1.000
_cell.angle_alpha   90.00
_cell.angle_beta   90.00
_cell.angle_gamma   90.00
#
_symmetry.space_group_name_H-M   'P 1'
#
loop_
_entity.id
_entity.type
_entity.pdbx_description
1 polymer ?
#
loop_
_entity_poly.entity_id
_entity_poly.type
_entity_poly.pdbx_seq_one_letter_code
_entity_poly.pdbx_strand_id
1 'polypeptide(L)'
;MHYETDTAPGSSGSPVFSDQWEVVALHHSGVPRRDRQRCILAKDGTLWRPEQGEDKIDWIANEGVSISRLVRHIRQQNLSLAQQRLREQLFNIPSQLESNSVQSPSVFTATQQPSINPDGSAA
;
A
#
# COMPACT_ATOMS: atom_id res chain seq x y z
N MET A 1 -10.89 -3.13 7.73
CA MET A 1 -11.39 -2.61 6.42
C MET A 1 -10.94 -3.63 5.40
N HIS A 2 -11.82 -4.13 4.54
CA HIS A 2 -11.42 -5.11 3.52
C HIS A 2 -11.26 -4.46 2.15
N TYR A 3 -10.29 -4.94 1.39
CA TYR A 3 -10.02 -4.51 0.02
C TYR A 3 -9.40 -5.66 -0.78
N GLU A 4 -9.38 -5.53 -2.11
CA GLU A 4 -8.89 -6.55 -3.02
C GLU A 4 -7.77 -5.98 -3.88
N THR A 5 -6.62 -6.64 -3.85
CA THR A 5 -5.44 -6.39 -4.70
C THR A 5 -4.48 -7.56 -4.48
N ASP A 6 -3.62 -7.83 -5.46
CA ASP A 6 -2.49 -8.72 -5.24
C ASP A 6 -1.56 -8.13 -4.18
N THR A 7 -1.16 -8.94 -3.20
CA THR A 7 -0.17 -8.59 -2.17
C THR A 7 0.85 -9.70 -2.03
N ALA A 8 2.11 -9.35 -1.83
CA ALA A 8 3.19 -10.29 -1.57
C ALA A 8 3.68 -10.21 -0.11
N PRO A 9 4.35 -11.26 0.41
CA PRO A 9 5.10 -11.14 1.66
C PRO A 9 6.00 -9.88 1.65
N GLY A 10 5.94 -9.10 2.73
CA GLY A 10 6.65 -7.82 2.83
C GLY A 10 5.82 -6.58 2.47
N SER A 11 4.57 -6.74 2.04
CA SER A 11 3.68 -5.59 1.74
C SER A 11 3.11 -4.89 2.99
N SER A 12 3.47 -5.33 4.20
CA SER A 12 2.96 -4.77 5.47
C SER A 12 3.26 -3.27 5.57
N GLY A 13 2.22 -2.48 5.82
CA GLY A 13 2.33 -1.03 5.91
C GLY A 13 2.27 -0.29 4.58
N SER A 14 2.20 -0.99 3.43
CA SER A 14 2.02 -0.33 2.13
C SER A 14 0.69 0.44 2.07
N PRO A 15 0.65 1.61 1.41
CA PRO A 15 -0.57 2.41 1.29
C PRO A 15 -1.61 1.70 0.42
N VAL A 16 -2.87 1.82 0.84
CA VAL A 16 -4.05 1.44 0.06
C VAL A 16 -4.67 2.72 -0.47
N PHE A 17 -4.77 2.85 -1.80
CA PHE A 17 -5.31 4.02 -2.47
C PHE A 17 -6.77 3.82 -2.89
N SER A 18 -7.57 4.90 -2.86
CA SER A 18 -8.87 4.95 -3.55
C SER A 18 -8.70 5.20 -5.06
N ASP A 19 -9.81 5.20 -5.79
CA ASP A 19 -9.86 5.54 -7.22
C ASP A 19 -9.51 7.01 -7.52
N GLN A 20 -9.49 7.88 -6.50
CA GLN A 20 -8.98 9.26 -6.58
C GLN A 20 -7.53 9.40 -6.11
N TRP A 21 -6.80 8.28 -5.92
CA TRP A 21 -5.41 8.28 -5.44
C TRP A 21 -5.22 8.83 -4.02
N GLU A 22 -6.26 8.78 -3.18
CA GLU A 22 -6.14 9.13 -1.76
C GLU A 22 -5.72 7.92 -0.94
N VAL A 23 -4.84 8.10 0.05
CA VAL A 23 -4.46 7.02 0.98
C VAL A 23 -5.60 6.80 1.98
N VAL A 24 -6.28 5.65 1.88
CA VAL A 24 -7.45 5.31 2.71
C VAL A 24 -7.13 4.32 3.82
N ALA A 25 -6.09 3.49 3.64
CA ALA A 25 -5.58 2.56 4.66
C ALA A 25 -4.10 2.22 4.49
N LEU A 26 -3.55 1.50 5.47
CA LEU A 26 -2.28 0.77 5.36
C LEU A 26 -2.57 -0.74 5.34
N HIS A 27 -1.93 -1.50 4.46
CA HIS A 27 -2.01 -2.97 4.46
C HIS A 27 -1.56 -3.54 5.80
N HIS A 28 -2.33 -4.47 6.35
CA HIS A 28 -1.98 -5.16 7.58
C HIS A 28 -1.82 -6.66 7.40
N SER A 29 -2.75 -7.31 6.70
CA SER A 29 -2.78 -8.76 6.56
C SER A 29 -3.65 -9.21 5.39
N GLY A 30 -3.44 -10.44 4.93
CA GLY A 30 -4.43 -11.17 4.13
C GLY A 30 -5.56 -11.69 5.02
N VAL A 31 -6.76 -11.84 4.45
CA VAL A 31 -7.94 -12.42 5.09
C VAL A 31 -8.20 -13.78 4.48
N PRO A 32 -7.97 -14.88 5.22
CA PRO A 32 -8.24 -16.21 4.70
C PRO A 32 -9.72 -16.55 4.81
N ARG A 33 -10.22 -17.41 3.92
CA ARG A 33 -11.51 -18.05 4.09
C ARG A 33 -11.49 -18.91 5.34
N ARG A 34 -12.57 -18.87 6.11
CA ARG A 34 -12.76 -19.72 7.28
C ARG A 34 -14.10 -20.45 7.24
N ASP A 35 -14.15 -21.64 7.82
CA ASP A 35 -15.39 -22.38 8.04
C ASP A 35 -16.20 -21.83 9.23
N ARG A 36 -17.30 -22.52 9.58
CA ARG A 36 -18.16 -22.15 10.71
C ARG A 36 -17.47 -22.26 12.07
N GLN A 37 -16.45 -23.10 12.17
CA GLN A 37 -15.61 -23.30 13.35
C GLN A 37 -14.44 -22.31 13.39
N ARG A 38 -14.35 -21.38 12.42
CA ARG A 38 -13.28 -20.40 12.23
C ARG A 38 -11.93 -21.03 11.86
N CYS A 39 -11.91 -22.25 11.34
CA CYS A 39 -10.70 -22.88 10.83
C CYS A 39 -10.40 -22.37 9.41
N ILE A 40 -9.11 -22.19 9.06
CA ILE A 40 -8.69 -21.70 7.74
C ILE A 40 -8.89 -22.78 6.68
N LEU A 41 -9.37 -22.38 5.50
CA LEU A 41 -9.55 -23.27 4.37
C LEU A 41 -8.45 -23.11 3.33
N ALA A 42 -8.07 -24.23 2.72
CA ALA A 42 -7.24 -24.27 1.53
C ALA A 42 -8.08 -23.98 0.27
N LYS A 43 -7.43 -23.67 -0.85
CA LYS A 43 -8.07 -23.37 -2.15
C LYS A 43 -8.99 -24.47 -2.69
N ASP A 44 -8.79 -25.72 -2.25
CA ASP A 44 -9.64 -26.87 -2.59
C ASP A 44 -10.86 -27.04 -1.67
N GLY A 45 -11.05 -26.14 -0.71
CA GLY A 45 -12.14 -26.17 0.27
C GLY A 45 -11.89 -27.08 1.48
N THR A 46 -10.74 -27.76 1.55
CA THR A 46 -10.38 -28.56 2.72
C THR A 46 -9.79 -27.71 3.84
N LEU A 47 -9.66 -28.30 5.03
CA LEU A 47 -8.97 -27.65 6.16
C LEU A 47 -7.49 -27.44 5.81
N TRP A 48 -7.04 -26.18 5.84
CA TRP A 48 -5.63 -25.87 5.64
C TRP A 48 -4.77 -26.36 6.82
N ARG A 49 -3.58 -26.86 6.51
CA ARG A 49 -2.57 -27.27 7.49
C ARG A 49 -1.23 -26.55 7.22
N PRO A 50 -0.46 -26.18 8.25
CA PRO A 50 0.80 -25.44 8.09
C PRO A 50 1.79 -26.08 7.12
N GLU A 51 1.84 -27.41 7.05
CA GLU A 51 2.79 -28.16 6.23
C GLU A 51 2.51 -27.99 4.72
N GLN A 52 1.31 -27.51 4.35
CA GLN A 52 0.93 -27.27 2.95
C GLN A 52 1.52 -25.98 2.38
N GLY A 53 1.99 -25.06 3.22
CA GLY A 53 2.44 -23.73 2.81
C GLY A 53 1.31 -22.71 2.66
N GLU A 54 1.67 -21.42 2.75
CA GLU A 54 0.70 -20.30 2.69
C GLU A 54 0.10 -20.10 1.29
N ASP A 55 0.77 -20.57 0.23
CA ASP A 55 0.27 -20.50 -1.15
C ASP A 55 -1.00 -21.32 -1.38
N LYS A 56 -1.27 -22.28 -0.49
CA LYS A 56 -2.47 -23.12 -0.51
C LYS A 56 -3.66 -22.52 0.22
N ILE A 57 -3.46 -21.47 1.02
CA ILE A 57 -4.55 -20.79 1.72
C ILE A 57 -5.48 -20.13 0.68
N ASP A 58 -6.78 -20.27 0.90
CA ASP A 58 -7.79 -19.52 0.14
C ASP A 58 -7.92 -18.10 0.71
N TRP A 59 -7.12 -17.17 0.19
CA TRP A 59 -7.20 -15.75 0.54
C TRP A 59 -8.37 -15.10 -0.18
N ILE A 60 -9.28 -14.48 0.58
CA ILE A 60 -10.54 -13.92 0.05
C ILE A 60 -10.59 -12.39 0.04
N ALA A 61 -9.66 -11.74 0.74
CA ALA A 61 -9.50 -10.30 0.77
C ALA A 61 -8.16 -9.95 1.45
N ASN A 62 -7.84 -8.67 1.46
CA ASN A 62 -6.84 -8.09 2.36
C ASN A 62 -7.53 -7.26 3.44
N GLU A 63 -6.86 -7.06 4.56
CA GLU A 63 -7.27 -6.16 5.63
C GLU A 63 -6.31 -4.98 5.76
N GLY A 64 -6.89 -3.78 5.85
CA GLY A 64 -6.16 -2.55 6.09
C GLY A 64 -6.56 -1.83 7.38
N VAL A 65 -5.61 -1.10 7.96
CA VAL A 65 -5.81 -0.13 9.04
C VAL A 65 -6.22 1.21 8.43
N SER A 66 -7.42 1.69 8.76
CA SER A 66 -7.97 2.92 8.20
C SER A 66 -7.18 4.16 8.63
N ILE A 67 -6.78 4.99 7.64
CA ILE A 67 -6.05 6.24 7.89
C ILE A 67 -6.86 7.20 8.77
N SER A 68 -8.16 7.37 8.52
CA SER A 68 -8.99 8.28 9.32
C SER A 68 -9.05 7.86 10.80
N ARG A 69 -9.13 6.54 11.07
CA ARG A 69 -9.11 6.01 12.44
C ARG A 69 -7.73 6.16 13.07
N LEU A 70 -6.65 5.92 12.32
CA LEU A 70 -5.28 6.09 12.80
C LEU A 70 -5.01 7.56 13.18
N VAL A 71 -5.35 8.50 12.29
CA VAL A 71 -5.22 9.95 12.54
C VAL A 71 -6.02 10.37 13.76
N ARG A 72 -7.28 9.93 13.86
CA ARG A 72 -8.13 10.20 15.03
C ARG A 72 -7.50 9.65 16.32
N HIS A 73 -6.99 8.42 16.28
CA HIS A 73 -6.34 7.79 17.41
C HIS A 73 -5.10 8.57 17.88
N ILE A 74 -4.22 8.97 16.94
CA ILE A 74 -3.02 9.77 17.24
C ILE A 74 -3.41 11.12 17.86
N ARG A 75 -4.42 11.80 17.31
CA ARG A 75 -4.93 13.08 17.84
C ARG A 75 -5.45 12.96 19.28
N GLN A 76 -6.07 11.83 19.62
CA GLN A 76 -6.69 11.60 20.93
C GLN A 76 -5.73 11.07 22.00
N GLN A 77 -4.47 10.79 21.66
CA GLN A 77 -3.50 10.29 22.65
C GLN A 77 -3.26 11.34 23.75
N ASN A 78 -3.28 10.87 25.00
CA ASN A 78 -2.83 11.64 26.15
C ASN A 78 -1.29 11.53 26.23
N LEU A 79 -0.61 12.61 25.88
CA LEU A 79 0.83 12.64 25.64
C LEU A 79 1.51 13.66 26.55
N SER A 80 2.80 13.44 26.85
CA SER A 80 3.62 14.47 27.52
C SER A 80 3.76 15.72 26.64
N LEU A 81 4.11 16.87 27.23
CA LEU A 81 4.29 18.13 26.50
C LEU A 81 5.29 18.00 25.33
N ALA A 82 6.37 17.23 25.50
CA ALA A 82 7.34 16.99 24.44
C ALA A 82 6.74 16.21 23.26
N GLN A 83 5.97 15.17 23.55
CA GLN A 83 5.30 14.34 22.53
C GLN A 83 4.13 15.07 21.85
N GLN A 84 3.42 15.96 22.57
CA GLN A 84 2.38 16.80 21.99
C GLN A 84 2.95 17.69 20.87
N ARG A 85 4.13 18.28 21.08
CA ARG A 85 4.82 19.08 20.05
C ARG A 85 5.13 18.25 18.79
N LEU A 86 5.62 17.02 18.96
CA LEU A 86 5.89 16.12 17.82
C LEU A 86 4.60 15.76 17.06
N ARG A 87 3.53 15.49 17.80
CA ARG A 87 2.21 15.24 17.20
C ARG A 87 1.69 16.45 16.42
N GLU A 88 1.88 17.66 16.95
CA GLU A 88 1.49 18.89 16.25
C GLU A 88 2.30 19.09 14.97
N GLN A 89 3.61 18.86 15.01
CA GLN A 89 4.48 18.92 13.82
C GLN A 89 4.07 17.92 12.73
N LEU A 90 3.66 16.70 13.12
CA LEU A 90 3.15 15.69 12.19
C LEU A 90 1.94 16.18 11.38
N PHE A 91 1.05 16.96 12.00
CA PHE A 91 -0.17 17.46 11.36
C PHE A 91 -0.04 18.86 10.76
N ASN A 92 0.94 19.64 11.22
CA ASN A 92 1.25 20.98 10.72
C ASN A 92 2.54 20.94 9.91
N ILE A 93 2.52 20.25 8.76
CA ILE A 93 3.60 20.35 7.79
C ILE A 93 3.44 21.72 7.11
N PRO A 94 4.39 22.68 7.29
CA PRO A 94 4.37 23.90 6.51
C PRO A 94 4.48 23.50 5.04
N SER A 95 3.67 24.10 4.18
CA SER A 95 3.66 23.93 2.72
C SER A 95 5.00 24.38 2.10
N GLN A 96 6.07 23.61 2.32
CA GLN A 96 7.34 23.75 1.60
C GLN A 96 7.29 23.05 0.22
N LEU A 97 6.17 22.39 -0.11
CA LEU A 97 5.96 21.73 -1.40
C LEU A 97 5.09 22.53 -2.37
N GLU A 98 4.46 23.64 -1.96
CA GLU A 98 3.73 24.52 -2.88
C GLU A 98 4.64 25.55 -3.59
N SER A 99 5.90 25.69 -3.18
CA SER A 99 6.86 26.63 -3.79
C SER A 99 7.63 26.05 -4.99
N ASN A 100 7.56 24.75 -5.24
CA ASN A 100 8.02 24.18 -6.51
C ASN A 100 6.84 24.04 -7.46
N SER A 101 6.48 25.16 -8.09
CA SER A 101 5.72 25.15 -9.34
C SER A 101 6.25 24.02 -10.22
N VAL A 102 5.37 23.11 -10.61
CA VAL A 102 5.64 22.16 -11.70
C VAL A 102 6.03 22.99 -12.91
N GLN A 103 7.33 23.19 -13.14
CA GLN A 103 7.80 23.60 -14.44
C GLN A 103 7.39 22.45 -15.37
N SER A 104 6.48 22.75 -16.29
CA SER A 104 6.17 21.85 -17.40
C SER A 104 7.50 21.37 -17.98
N PRO A 105 7.69 20.05 -18.20
CA PRO A 105 8.95 19.58 -18.75
C PRO A 105 9.17 20.27 -20.10
N SER A 106 10.24 21.06 -20.20
CA SER A 106 10.76 21.51 -21.48
C SER A 106 10.93 20.27 -22.34
N VAL A 107 10.21 20.21 -23.46
CA VAL A 107 10.32 19.15 -24.45
C VAL A 107 11.80 18.99 -24.80
N PHE A 108 12.41 17.91 -24.31
CA PHE A 108 13.69 17.46 -24.85
C PHE A 108 13.40 16.92 -26.24
N THR A 109 13.66 17.73 -27.27
CA THR A 109 13.72 17.25 -28.64
C THR A 109 14.95 16.35 -28.75
N ALA A 110 14.78 15.05 -28.52
CA ALA A 110 15.82 14.07 -28.80
C ALA A 110 15.97 13.95 -30.32
N THR A 111 17.00 14.58 -30.89
CA THR A 111 17.32 14.55 -32.32
C THR A 111 18.08 13.30 -32.79
N GLN A 112 18.07 12.19 -32.03
CA GLN A 112 18.64 10.94 -32.53
C GLN A 112 17.71 9.75 -32.26
N GLN A 113 17.18 9.23 -33.36
CA GLN A 113 16.45 7.97 -33.43
C GLN A 113 17.49 6.84 -33.50
N PRO A 114 17.41 5.81 -32.65
CA PRO A 114 18.36 4.69 -32.69
C PRO A 114 18.20 3.93 -34.02
N SER A 115 19.31 3.71 -34.73
CA SER A 115 19.34 2.88 -35.94
C SER A 115 19.37 1.40 -35.56
N ILE A 116 18.40 0.63 -36.03
CA ILE A 116 18.36 -0.83 -35.90
C ILE A 116 19.05 -1.42 -37.13
N ASN A 117 19.98 -2.34 -36.89
CA ASN A 117 20.66 -3.07 -37.97
C ASN A 117 19.67 -4.00 -38.70
N PRO A 118 19.96 -4.41 -39.94
CA PRO A 118 19.10 -5.35 -40.69
C PRO A 118 18.88 -6.71 -39.98
N ASP A 119 19.73 -7.06 -39.01
CA ASP A 119 19.64 -8.28 -38.20
C ASP A 119 18.84 -8.13 -36.90
N GLY A 120 18.28 -6.94 -36.63
CA GLY A 120 17.44 -6.67 -35.46
C GLY A 120 18.19 -6.33 -34.17
N SER A 121 19.50 -6.15 -34.22
CA SER A 121 20.28 -5.65 -33.08
C SER A 121 20.22 -4.12 -32.96
N ALA A 122 20.21 -3.62 -31.73
CA ALA A 122 20.42 -2.20 -31.44
C ALA A 122 21.94 -1.94 -31.30
N ALA A 123 22.42 -0.84 -31.90
CA ALA A 123 23.79 -0.34 -31.72
C ALA A 123 23.93 0.48 -30.43
#